data_AF-A0A7X7AU76-F1
#
_entry.id   AF-A0A7X7AU76-F1
#
_cell.length_a   1.000
_cell.length_b   1.000
_cell.length_c   1.000
_cell.angle_alpha   90.00
_cell.angle_beta   90.00
_cell.angle_gamma   90.00
#
_symmetry.space_group_name_H-M   'P 1'
#
loop_
_entity.id
_entity.type
_entity.pdbx_description
1 polymer ?
#
loop_
_entity_poly.entity_id
_entity_poly.type
_entity_poly.pdbx_seq_one_letter_code
_entity_poly.pdbx_strand_id
1 'polypeptide(L)' 'YTLRNEMLKDSKPNLKVLHPLPRVKEIDQDVDNNPKAYYFEQARNGIYTRQAVICDLLNIDVD' A
#
# COMPACT_ATOMS: atom_id res chain seq x y z
N TYR A 1 18.26 1.44 -6.70
CA TYR A 1 18.29 0.90 -5.33
C TYR A 1 17.12 -0.08 -5.23
N THR A 2 17.30 -1.24 -4.60
CA THR A 2 16.28 -2.31 -4.54
C THR A 2 16.07 -2.72 -3.09
N LEU A 3 14.84 -2.54 -2.58
CA LEU A 3 14.44 -3.03 -1.27
C LEU A 3 14.28 -4.55 -1.33
N ARG A 4 14.98 -5.25 -0.42
CA ARG A 4 14.89 -6.70 -0.22
C ARG A 4 14.33 -7.02 1.15
N ASN A 5 13.74 -8.20 1.29
CA ASN A 5 13.14 -8.66 2.54
C ASN A 5 14.13 -8.66 3.72
N GLU A 6 15.39 -9.02 3.48
CA GLU A 6 16.45 -9.02 4.50
C GLU A 6 16.65 -7.64 5.17
N MET A 7 16.44 -6.56 4.41
CA MET A 7 16.59 -5.19 4.91
C MET A 7 15.51 -4.80 5.92
N LEU A 8 14.43 -5.59 6.04
CA LEU A 8 13.32 -5.36 6.95
C LEU A 8 13.44 -6.10 8.28
N LYS A 9 14.53 -6.87 8.48
CA LYS A 9 14.72 -7.74 9.65
C LYS A 9 14.64 -7.00 10.98
N ASP A 10 15.36 -5.89 11.10
CA ASP A 10 15.45 -5.11 12.35
C ASP A 10 14.50 -3.91 12.39
N SER A 11 13.57 -3.82 11.43
CA SER A 11 12.64 -2.70 11.37
C SER A 11 11.47 -2.88 12.34
N LYS A 12 10.86 -1.77 12.76
CA LYS A 12 9.79 -1.77 13.78
C LYS A 12 8.66 -2.75 13.41
N PRO A 13 8.04 -3.43 14.40
CA PRO A 13 6.95 -4.38 14.14
C PRO A 13 5.75 -3.77 13.40
N ASN A 14 5.49 -2.48 13.60
CA ASN A 14 4.37 -1.75 12.99
C ASN A 14 4.73 -1.07 11.66
N LEU A 15 5.95 -1.22 11.15
CA LEU A 15 6.33 -0.62 9.87
C LEU A 15 5.50 -1.20 8.73
N LYS A 16 5.08 -0.34 7.80
CA LYS A 16 4.41 -0.71 6.56
C LYS A 16 5.13 -0.10 5.37
N VAL A 17 5.40 -0.91 4.35
CA VAL A 17 6.01 -0.50 3.08
C VAL A 17 4.88 -0.13 2.13
N LEU A 18 4.88 1.14 1.72
CA LEU A 18 3.94 1.70 0.74
C LEU A 18 4.65 1.92 -0.59
N HIS A 19 3.90 1.79 -1.68
CA HIS A 19 4.38 2.07 -3.03
C HIS A 19 3.17 2.40 -3.93
N PRO A 20 3.20 3.49 -4.71
CA PRO A 20 2.04 3.91 -5.51
C PRO A 20 1.75 2.97 -6.70
N LEU A 21 2.71 2.11 -7.05
CA LEU A 21 2.68 1.21 -8.22
C LEU A 21 2.63 1.98 -9.57
N PRO A 22 2.97 1.35 -10.71
CA PRO A 22 3.63 0.04 -10.81
C PRO A 22 5.02 0.08 -10.18
N ARG A 23 5.45 -1.03 -9.56
CA ARG A 23 6.85 -1.17 -9.18
C ARG A 23 7.66 -1.79 -10.31
N VAL A 24 8.92 -1.41 -10.46
CA VAL A 24 9.81 -1.95 -11.52
C VAL A 24 10.93 -2.80 -10.92
N LYS A 25 11.90 -2.18 -10.24
CA LYS A 25 13.07 -2.84 -9.61
C LYS A 25 13.39 -2.31 -8.23
N GLU A 26 12.63 -1.33 -7.77
CA GLU A 26 12.80 -0.63 -6.50
C GLU A 26 12.38 -1.46 -5.29
N ILE A 27 11.49 -2.46 -5.47
CA ILE A 27 11.08 -3.43 -4.45
C ILE A 27 11.14 -4.82 -5.08
N ASP A 28 11.96 -5.71 -4.52
CA ASP A 28 12.07 -7.10 -4.95
C ASP A 28 10.79 -7.89 -4.58
N GLN A 29 10.48 -8.94 -5.32
CA GLN A 29 9.32 -9.80 -5.07
C GLN A 29 9.46 -10.57 -3.75
N ASP A 30 10.68 -10.74 -3.23
CA ASP A 30 10.92 -11.36 -1.92
C ASP A 30 10.23 -10.61 -0.76
N VAL A 31 9.90 -9.33 -0.95
CA VAL A 31 9.20 -8.49 0.03
C VAL A 31 7.70 -8.82 0.11
N ASP A 32 7.09 -9.41 -0.92
CA ASP A 32 5.63 -9.58 -1.02
C ASP A 32 5.01 -10.39 0.10
N ASN A 33 5.74 -11.42 0.56
CA ASN A 33 5.27 -12.29 1.64
C ASN A 33 5.57 -11.72 3.04
N ASN A 34 6.28 -10.59 3.13
CA ASN A 34 6.54 -9.95 4.40
C ASN A 34 5.25 -9.28 4.92
N PRO A 35 4.85 -9.47 6.20
CA PRO A 35 3.67 -8.81 6.77
C PRO A 35 3.75 -7.27 6.79
N LYS A 36 4.92 -6.70 6.50
CA LYS A 36 5.16 -5.27 6.35
C LYS A 36 4.87 -4.75 4.94
N ALA A 37 4.77 -5.62 3.92
CA ALA A 37 4.31 -5.20 2.59
C ALA A 37 2.85 -4.76 2.66
N TYR A 38 2.55 -3.56 2.18
CA TYR A 38 1.20 -2.96 2.29
C TYR A 38 0.75 -2.22 1.02
N TYR A 39 1.54 -2.27 -0.04
CA TYR A 39 1.24 -1.58 -1.30
C TYR A 39 0.01 -2.14 -2.03
N PHE A 40 -0.37 -3.41 -1.81
CA PHE A 40 -1.60 -3.97 -2.37
C PHE A 40 -2.84 -3.50 -1.61
N GLU A 41 -2.78 -3.49 -0.28
CA GLU A 41 -3.81 -2.92 0.59
C GLU A 41 -3.96 -1.42 0.32
N GLN A 42 -2.86 -0.70 0.12
CA GLN A 42 -2.86 0.70 -0.30
C GLN A 42 -3.62 0.90 -1.63
N ALA A 43 -3.35 0.08 -2.65
CA ALA A 43 -4.04 0.16 -3.93
C ALA A 43 -5.55 -0.08 -3.77
N ARG A 44 -5.94 -1.07 -2.94
CA ARG A 44 -7.33 -1.35 -2.58
C ARG A 44 -7.97 -0.17 -1.85
N ASN A 45 -7.25 0.44 -0.90
CA ASN A 45 -7.73 1.61 -0.16
C ASN A 45 -8.03 2.79 -1.08
N GLY A 46 -7.33 2.91 -2.22
CA GLY A 46 -7.65 3.88 -3.25
C GLY A 46 -9.06 3.74 -3.85
N ILE A 47 -9.70 2.56 -3.81
CA ILE A 47 -11.11 2.40 -4.22
C ILE A 47 -12.01 3.13 -3.23
N TYR A 48 -11.86 2.85 -1.93
CA TYR A 48 -12.68 3.46 -0.89
C TYR A 48 -12.47 4.97 -0.80
N THR A 49 -11.22 5.44 -0.92
CA THR A 49 -10.94 6.89 -0.95
C THR A 49 -11.64 7.57 -2.13
N ARG A 50 -11.58 6.99 -3.33
CA ARG A 50 -12.26 7.55 -4.50
C ARG A 50 -13.78 7.51 -4.36
N GLN A 51 -14.33 6.42 -3.83
CA GLN A 51 -15.76 6.33 -3.55
C GLN A 51 -16.20 7.43 -2.59
N ALA A 52 -15.49 7.61 -1.47
CA ALA A 52 -15.79 8.67 -0.50
C ALA A 52 -15.73 10.06 -1.13
N VAL A 53 -14.68 10.37 -1.89
CA VAL A 53 -14.54 11.66 -2.59
C VAL A 53 -15.66 11.87 -3.60
N ILE A 54 -16.06 10.84 -4.35
CA ILE A 54 -17.16 10.95 -5.32
C ILE A 54 -18.50 11.17 -4.61
N CYS A 55 -18.77 10.46 -3.51
CA CYS A 55 -20.01 10.63 -2.75
C CYS A 55 -20.11 12.04 -2.17
N ASP A 56 -19.02 12.55 -1.59
CA ASP A 56 -18.94 13.91 -1.05
C ASP A 56 -19.18 14.97 -2.13
N LEU A 57 -18.51 14.86 -3.28
CA LEU A 57 -18.67 15.82 -4.38
C LEU A 57 -20.06 15.82 -5.03
N LEU A 58 -20.78 14.70 -4.96
CA LEU A 58 -22.11 14.53 -5.55
C LEU A 58 -23.25 14.62 -4.52
N ASN A 59 -22.95 14.90 -3.24
CA ASN A 59 -23.91 14.86 -2.12
C ASN A 59 -24.71 13.55 -2.07
N ILE A 60 -24.01 12.42 -2.19
CA ILE A 60 -24.59 11.08 -2.03
C ILE A 60 -24.41 10.66 -0.56
N ASP A 61 -25.51 10.52 0.16
CA ASP A 61 -25.50 9.97 1.51
C ASP A 61 -25.22 8.46 1.48
N VAL A 62 -24.35 8.00 2.38
CA VAL A 62 -23.97 6.60 2.54
C VAL A 62 -24.39 6.17 3.94
N ASP A 63 -25.37 5.27 4.04
CA ASP A 63 -25.89 4.71 5.31
C ASP A 63 -24.86 3.85 6.06
#